data_AF-A0A950HPI9-F1
#
_entry.id   AF-A0A950HPI9-F1
#
_cell.length_a   1.000
_cell.length_b   1.000
_cell.length_c   1.000
_cell.angle_alpha   90.00
_cell.angle_beta   90.00
_cell.angle_gamma   90.00
#
_symmetry.space_group_name_H-M   'P 1'
#
loop_
_entity.id
_entity.type
_entity.pdbx_description
1 polymer ?
#
loop_
_entity_poly.entity_id
_entity_poly.type
_entity_poly.pdbx_seq_one_letter_code
_entity_poly.pdbx_strand_id
1 'polypeptide(L)' 'MLLLASTIHEPTVYQPRDHQPENVSTPEAWQPYVDGTIETHAIVSRHDRMMQSGALAQIGPILAAKLEEITDNVCRHEG' A
#
# COMPACT_ATOMS: atom_id res chain seq x y z
N MET A 1 -18.61 34.71 -40.05
CA MET A 1 -19.35 33.81 -39.15
C MET A 1 -18.32 33.00 -38.38
N LEU A 2 -18.33 33.05 -37.04
CA LEU A 2 -17.41 32.34 -36.12
C LEU A 2 -17.47 30.80 -36.36
N LEU A 3 -16.47 29.96 -36.07
CA LEU A 3 -15.77 29.74 -34.79
C LEU A 3 -14.47 28.98 -35.04
N LEU A 4 -13.33 29.45 -34.50
CA LEU A 4 -12.28 28.58 -33.96
C LEU A 4 -11.54 29.37 -32.87
N ALA A 5 -11.93 29.18 -31.61
CA ALA A 5 -11.07 29.48 -30.48
C ALA A 5 -10.73 28.14 -29.83
N SER A 6 -9.74 27.45 -30.41
CA SER A 6 -9.14 26.28 -29.78
C SER A 6 -8.22 26.82 -28.68
N THR A 7 -8.69 26.77 -27.43
CA THR A 7 -7.83 27.01 -26.27
C THR A 7 -6.83 25.86 -26.22
N ILE A 8 -5.66 26.07 -26.82
CA ILE A 8 -4.50 25.24 -26.55
C ILE A 8 -4.10 25.56 -25.11
N HIS A 9 -4.48 24.70 -24.16
CA HIS A 9 -3.86 24.67 -22.85
C HIS A 9 -2.33 24.56 -23.05
N GLU A 10 -1.58 25.37 -22.30
CA GLU A 10 -0.11 25.36 -22.33
C GLU A 10 0.44 23.93 -22.25
N PRO A 11 1.53 23.62 -22.97
CA PRO A 11 2.23 22.36 -22.73
C PRO A 11 2.70 22.41 -21.28
N THR A 12 2.10 21.58 -20.43
CA THR A 12 2.57 21.44 -19.05
C THR A 12 4.00 20.92 -19.14
N VAL A 13 4.96 21.81 -18.92
CA VAL A 13 6.37 21.44 -18.77
C VAL A 13 6.42 20.45 -17.62
N TYR A 14 6.74 19.19 -17.90
CA TYR A 14 7.06 18.22 -16.86
C TYR A 14 8.33 18.71 -16.18
N GLN A 15 8.16 19.40 -15.06
CA GLN A 15 9.24 19.69 -14.14
C GLN A 15 9.42 18.45 -13.25
N PRO A 16 10.60 17.81 -13.24
CA PRO A 16 10.93 16.85 -12.20
C PRO A 16 10.82 17.58 -10.87
N ARG A 17 10.00 17.08 -9.94
CA ARG A 17 10.00 17.64 -8.58
C ARG A 17 11.28 17.19 -7.90
N ASP A 18 12.35 17.95 -8.07
CA ASP A 18 13.65 17.62 -7.45
C ASP A 18 13.65 17.85 -5.91
N HIS A 19 12.55 18.30 -5.31
CA HIS A 19 12.43 18.54 -3.86
C HIS A 19 11.05 18.21 -3.27
N GLN A 20 10.42 17.10 -3.64
CA GLN A 20 9.39 16.57 -2.74
C GLN A 20 10.13 15.81 -1.64
N PRO A 21 10.17 16.27 -0.37
CA PRO A 21 10.58 15.37 0.70
C PRO A 21 9.63 14.19 0.57
N GLU A 22 10.19 13.04 0.26
CA GLU A 22 9.46 11.83 0.03
C GLU A 22 8.63 11.55 1.29
N ASN A 23 7.37 11.97 1.27
CA ASN A 23 6.34 11.42 2.13
C ASN A 23 6.11 9.99 1.64
N VAL A 24 7.15 9.16 1.74
CA VAL A 24 7.04 7.72 1.65
C VAL A 24 6.20 7.39 2.87
N SER A 25 4.95 7.03 2.65
CA SER A 25 4.12 6.47 3.71
C SER A 25 4.77 5.15 4.13
N THR A 26 5.68 5.21 5.10
CA THR A 26 6.33 4.01 5.63
C THR A 26 5.34 3.30 6.55
N PRO A 27 5.42 1.97 6.69
CA PRO A 27 4.56 1.22 7.62
C PRO A 27 4.63 1.76 9.05
N GLU A 28 5.78 2.27 9.48
CA GLU A 28 6.01 2.80 10.84
C GLU A 28 5.21 4.07 11.13
N ALA A 29 4.76 4.80 10.11
CA ALA A 29 3.88 5.95 10.28
C ALA A 29 2.54 5.60 10.95
N TRP A 30 2.17 4.31 10.97
CA TRP A 30 0.97 3.81 11.64
C TRP A 30 1.16 3.57 13.14
N GLN A 31 2.38 3.55 13.66
CA GLN A 31 2.68 3.16 15.05
C GLN A 31 1.91 3.96 16.11
N PRO A 32 1.66 5.28 15.98
CA PRO A 32 0.87 6.02 16.98
C PRO A 32 -0.60 5.60 17.08
N TYR A 33 -1.09 4.77 16.15
CA TYR A 33 -2.49 4.36 16.05
C TYR A 33 -2.71 2.86 16.33
N VAL A 34 -1.66 2.14 16.72
CA VAL A 34 -1.70 0.68 16.96
C VAL A 34 -1.13 0.38 18.34
N ASP A 35 -1.96 -0.17 19.24
CA ASP A 35 -1.53 -0.55 20.60
C ASP A 35 -0.63 -1.80 20.61
N GLY A 36 -0.64 -2.58 19.54
CA GLY A 36 0.14 -3.81 19.37
C GLY A 36 1.39 -3.65 18.50
N THR A 37 1.94 -4.79 18.08
CA THR A 37 3.11 -4.85 17.20
C THR A 37 2.72 -4.68 15.74
N ILE A 38 3.48 -3.86 14.99
CA ILE A 38 3.38 -3.78 13.54
C ILE A 38 4.37 -4.77 12.91
N GLU A 39 3.86 -5.70 12.11
CA GLU A 39 4.65 -6.60 11.29
C GLU A 39 4.46 -6.23 9.82
N THR A 40 5.56 -6.07 9.09
CA THR A 40 5.54 -5.68 7.67
C THR A 40 6.00 -6.83 6.79
N HIS A 41 5.22 -7.13 5.75
CA HIS A 41 5.58 -8.10 4.72
C HIS A 41 5.65 -7.42 3.35
N ALA A 42 6.81 -7.49 2.70
CA ALA A 42 6.98 -6.96 1.35
C ALA A 42 6.27 -7.86 0.33
N ILE A 43 5.45 -7.26 -0.54
CA ILE A 43 4.78 -7.94 -1.65
C ILE A 43 5.31 -7.35 -2.96
N VAL A 44 5.78 -8.21 -3.87
CA VAL A 44 6.25 -7.77 -5.18
C VAL A 44 5.04 -7.51 -6.08
N SER A 45 4.46 -6.32 -5.96
CA SER A 45 3.35 -5.84 -6.77
C SER A 45 3.30 -4.32 -6.75
N ARG A 46 2.71 -3.71 -7.79
CA ARG A 46 2.25 -2.34 -7.70
C ARG A 46 0.96 -2.28 -6.87
N HIS A 47 0.74 -1.17 -6.17
CA HIS A 47 -0.45 -0.93 -5.33
C HIS A 47 -1.77 -1.18 -6.09
N ASP A 48 -1.88 -0.68 -7.32
CA ASP A 48 -3.06 -0.83 -8.19
C ASP A 48 -3.34 -2.28 -8.62
N ARG A 49 -2.40 -3.20 -8.37
CA ARG A 49 -2.49 -4.62 -8.75
C ARG A 49 -2.51 -5.57 -7.56
N MET A 50 -2.48 -5.08 -6.32
CA MET A 50 -2.39 -5.95 -5.13
C MET A 50 -3.57 -6.92 -4.96
N MET A 51 -4.73 -6.62 -5.56
CA MET A 51 -5.91 -7.48 -5.55
C MET A 51 -5.96 -8.49 -6.70
N GLN A 52 -4.90 -8.56 -7.53
CA GLN A 52 -4.80 -9.54 -8.60
C GLN A 52 -4.22 -10.85 -8.11
N SER A 53 -4.49 -11.94 -8.83
CA SER A 53 -4.11 -13.30 -8.46
C SER A 53 -2.63 -13.45 -8.10
N GLY A 54 -1.71 -12.80 -8.82
CA GLY A 54 -0.27 -12.88 -8.55
C GLY A 54 0.16 -12.26 -7.20
N ALA A 55 -0.49 -11.19 -6.77
CA ALA A 55 -0.22 -10.57 -5.46
C ALA A 55 -0.92 -11.34 -4.34
N LEU A 56 -2.16 -11.79 -4.57
CA LEU A 56 -2.91 -12.59 -3.60
C LEU A 56 -2.23 -13.95 -3.33
N ALA A 57 -1.56 -14.53 -4.32
CA ALA A 57 -0.77 -15.75 -4.13
C ALA A 57 0.44 -15.55 -3.18
N GLN A 58 0.95 -14.32 -3.03
CA GLN A 58 1.96 -13.98 -2.03
C GLN A 58 1.34 -13.67 -0.67
N ILE A 59 0.24 -12.90 -0.64
CA ILE A 59 -0.43 -12.46 0.60
C ILE A 59 -1.08 -13.64 1.33
N GLY A 60 -1.75 -14.54 0.61
CA GLY A 60 -2.58 -15.60 1.18
C GLY A 60 -1.83 -16.51 2.18
N PRO A 61 -0.68 -17.10 1.80
CA PRO A 61 0.08 -17.95 2.72
C PRO A 61 0.57 -17.22 3.99
N ILE A 62 0.96 -15.96 3.87
CA ILE A 62 1.41 -15.14 5.01
C ILE A 62 0.25 -14.92 5.99
N LEU A 63 -0.91 -14.53 5.46
CA LEU A 63 -2.10 -14.31 6.28
C LEU A 63 -2.57 -15.61 6.95
N ALA A 64 -2.58 -16.73 6.22
CA ALA A 64 -2.99 -18.03 6.76
C ALA A 64 -2.10 -18.44 7.95
N ALA A 65 -0.78 -18.34 7.81
CA ALA A 65 0.15 -18.66 8.90
C ALA A 65 -0.06 -17.79 10.14
N LYS A 66 -0.36 -16.49 9.97
CA LYS A 66 -0.63 -15.57 11.08
C LYS A 66 -1.94 -15.89 11.80
N LEU A 67 -2.97 -16.26 11.05
CA LEU A 67 -4.25 -16.66 11.63
C LEU A 67 -4.13 -17.97 12.43
N GLU A 68 -3.35 -18.94 11.93
CA GLU A 68 -3.02 -20.16 12.66
C GLU A 68 -2.25 -19.85 13.95
N GLU A 69 -1.20 -19.02 13.89
CA GLU A 69 -0.42 -18.59 15.06
C GLU A 69 -1.31 -17.97 16.15
N ILE A 70 -2.21 -17.05 15.76
CA ILE A 70 -3.12 -16.38 16.70
C ILE A 70 -4.09 -17.39 17.31
N THR A 71 -4.63 -18.30 16.50
CA THR A 71 -5.58 -19.32 16.97
C THR A 71 -4.92 -20.23 18.00
N ASP A 72 -3.70 -20.69 17.74
CA ASP A 72 -2.93 -21.52 18.67
C ASP A 72 -2.62 -20.77 19.97
N ASN A 73 -2.28 -19.49 19.88
CA ASN A 73 -1.97 -18.66 21.05
C ASN A 73 -3.21 -18.44 21.93
N VAL A 74 -4.39 -18.23 21.33
CA VAL A 74 -5.65 -18.14 22.07
C VAL A 74 -5.95 -19.48 22.77
N CYS A 75 -5.89 -20.60 22.04
CA CYS A 75 -6.15 -21.91 22.63
C CYS A 75 -5.16 -22.29 23.74
N ARG A 76 -3.91 -21.82 23.68
CA ARG A 76 -2.90 -22.06 24.71
C ARG A 76 -3.11 -21.23 25.99
N HIS A 77 -3.77 -20.08 25.89
CA HIS A 77 -3.99 -19.18 27.02
C HIS A 77 -5.26 -19.50 27.83
N GLU A 78 -6.17 -20.29 27.26
CA GLU A 78 -7.42 -20.76 27.86
C GLU A 78 -7.30 -22.14 28.56
N GLY A 79 -6.08 -22.70 28.65
CA GLY A 79 -5.77 -24.02 29.20
C GLY A 79 -5.05 -24.00 30.54
#